data_AF-D4LE00-F1
#
_entry.id   AF-D4LE00-F1
#
_cell.length_a   1.000
_cell.length_b   1.000
_cell.length_c   1.000
_cell.angle_alpha   90.00
_cell.angle_beta   90.00
_cell.angle_gamma   90.00
#
_symmetry.space_group_name_H-M   'P 1'
#
loop_
_entity.id
_entity.type
_entity.pdbx_description
1 polymer ?
#
loop_
_entity_poly.entity_id
_entity_poly.type
_entity_poly.pdbx_seq_one_letter_code
_entity_poly.pdbx_strand_id
1 'polypeptide(L)' 'MTQYDYTIYKDNSPQKFKEACTKISRAFPQAKKSKLLVDVDGSTIQAFTADGHSIRVYDDYEIGAVFVTSDVNLDSIFS' A
#
# COMPACT_ATOMS: atom_id res chain seq x y z
N MET A 1 15.14 -2.63 11.59
CA MET A 1 14.49 -1.71 10.62
C MET A 1 13.07 -1.52 11.11
N THR A 2 12.61 -0.28 11.24
CA THR A 2 11.25 0.01 11.69
C THR A 2 10.34 -0.05 10.48
N GLN A 3 9.42 -1.02 10.47
CA GLN A 3 8.38 -1.12 9.45
C GLN A 3 7.11 -0.52 10.05
N TYR A 4 6.48 0.41 9.33
CA TYR A 4 5.22 1.02 9.71
C TYR A 4 4.08 0.26 9.03
N ASP A 5 3.02 0.00 9.78
CA ASP A 5 1.77 -0.58 9.30
C ASP A 5 0.62 0.41 9.48
N TYR A 6 -0.20 0.54 8.43
CA TYR A 6 -1.35 1.43 8.40
C TYR A 6 -2.56 0.68 7.86
N THR A 7 -3.55 0.43 8.71
CA THR A 7 -4.84 -0.11 8.26
C THR A 7 -5.65 1.02 7.63
N ILE A 8 -5.81 1.00 6.31
CA ILE A 8 -6.52 2.03 5.54
C ILE A 8 -8.03 1.78 5.57
N TYR A 9 -8.42 0.52 5.48
CA TYR A 9 -9.82 0.12 5.49
C TYR A 9 -9.97 -1.26 6.12
N LYS A 10 -11.03 -1.44 6.91
CA LYS A 10 -11.28 -2.67 7.68
C LYS A 10 -11.94 -3.79 6.86
N ASP A 11 -12.24 -3.52 5.60
CA ASP A 11 -12.82 -4.45 4.65
C ASP A 11 -11.94 -4.47 3.38
N ASN A 12 -12.05 -5.52 2.57
CA ASN A 12 -11.48 -5.48 1.21
C ASN A 12 -12.21 -4.46 0.37
N SER A 13 -11.42 -3.63 -0.30
CA SER A 13 -11.96 -2.60 -1.16
C SER A 13 -10.94 -2.23 -2.21
N PRO A 14 -11.12 -2.74 -3.45
CA PRO A 14 -10.30 -2.35 -4.59
C PRO A 14 -10.32 -0.83 -4.84
N GLN A 15 -11.40 -0.15 -4.41
CA GLN A 15 -11.50 1.30 -4.46
C GLN A 15 -10.54 1.96 -3.45
N LYS A 16 -10.58 1.54 -2.17
CA LYS A 16 -9.68 2.07 -1.13
C LYS A 16 -8.22 1.75 -1.42
N PHE A 17 -7.95 0.56 -1.97
CA PHE A 17 -6.62 0.18 -2.45
C PHE A 17 -6.08 1.15 -3.50
N LYS A 18 -6.90 1.47 -4.53
CA LYS A 18 -6.52 2.45 -5.57
C LYS A 18 -6.34 3.85 -5.01
N GLU A 19 -7.20 4.27 -4.06
CA GLU A 19 -7.05 5.55 -3.37
C GLU A 19 -5.73 5.62 -2.59
N ALA A 20 -5.38 4.58 -1.83
CA ALA A 20 -4.12 4.49 -1.10
C ALA A 20 -2.91 4.55 -2.04
N CYS A 21 -2.94 3.78 -3.14
CA CYS A 21 -1.91 3.83 -4.18
C CYS A 21 -1.75 5.25 -4.78
N THR A 22 -2.87 5.95 -4.98
CA THR A 22 -2.86 7.32 -5.53
C THR A 22 -2.30 8.32 -4.52
N LYS A 23 -2.64 8.19 -3.24
CA LYS A 23 -2.06 9.01 -2.16
C LYS A 23 -0.54 8.83 -2.10
N ILE A 24 -0.04 7.59 -2.13
CA ILE A 24 1.39 7.30 -2.13
C ILE A 24 2.07 7.87 -3.38
N SER A 25 1.48 7.66 -4.56
CA SER A 25 2.06 8.18 -5.82
C SER A 25 2.12 9.71 -5.86
N ARG A 26 1.18 10.39 -5.19
CA ARG A 26 1.19 11.87 -5.06
C ARG A 26 2.20 12.35 -4.04
N ALA A 27 2.32 11.65 -2.91
CA ALA A 27 3.28 11.99 -1.86
C ALA A 27 4.72 11.72 -2.28
N PHE A 28 4.94 10.66 -3.06
CA PHE A 28 6.25 10.25 -3.59
C PHE A 28 6.19 10.18 -5.12
N PRO A 29 6.20 11.32 -5.83
CA PRO A 29 6.15 11.34 -7.29
C PRO A 29 7.37 10.67 -7.94
N GLN A 30 8.50 10.60 -7.24
CA GLN A 30 9.70 9.87 -7.66
C GLN A 30 9.65 8.36 -7.39
N ALA A 31 8.64 7.87 -6.66
CA ALA A 31 8.55 6.45 -6.32
C ALA A 31 8.34 5.61 -7.57
N LYS A 32 9.16 4.58 -7.73
CA LYS A 32 8.97 3.58 -8.79
C LYS A 32 7.87 2.63 -8.37
N LYS A 33 6.76 2.68 -9.11
CA LYS A 33 5.67 1.72 -8.98
C LYS A 33 6.08 0.40 -9.63
N SER A 34 6.12 -0.68 -8.85
CA SER A 34 6.36 -2.03 -9.36
C SER A 34 5.13 -2.59 -10.08
N LYS A 35 5.27 -3.74 -10.73
CA LYS A 35 4.11 -4.44 -11.32
C LYS A 35 3.11 -4.80 -10.21
N LEU A 36 1.82 -4.62 -10.49
CA LEU A 36 0.75 -5.09 -9.62
C LEU A 36 0.84 -6.61 -9.51
N LEU A 37 0.89 -7.11 -8.27
CA LEU A 37 0.81 -8.53 -7.98
C LEU A 37 -0.65 -8.85 -7.63
N VAL A 38 -1.14 -9.96 -8.17
CA VAL A 38 -2.49 -10.47 -7.92
C VAL A 38 -2.34 -11.92 -7.56
N ASP A 39 -2.89 -12.31 -6.42
CA ASP A 39 -2.87 -13.68 -5.92
C ASP A 39 -4.12 -14.45 -6.42
N VAL A 40 -4.12 -15.77 -6.29
CA VAL A 40 -5.13 -16.70 -6.81
C VAL A 40 -6.50 -16.48 -6.15
N ASP A 41 -6.51 -16.04 -4.90
CA ASP A 41 -7.71 -15.69 -4.12
C ASP A 41 -8.33 -14.33 -4.52
N GLY A 42 -7.64 -13.54 -5.33
CA GLY A 42 -8.05 -12.20 -5.74
C GLY A 42 -7.40 -11.07 -4.94
N SER A 43 -6.56 -11.38 -3.96
CA SER A 43 -5.78 -10.39 -3.21
C SER A 43 -4.83 -9.63 -4.13
N THR A 44 -4.73 -8.31 -3.93
CA THR A 44 -3.87 -7.46 -4.76
C THR A 44 -2.83 -6.74 -3.93
N ILE A 45 -1.60 -6.71 -4.45
CA ILE A 45 -0.46 -6.11 -3.80
C ILE A 45 0.22 -5.15 -4.77
N GLN A 46 0.36 -3.90 -4.35
CA GLN A 46 1.07 -2.88 -5.10
C GLN A 46 2.30 -2.44 -4.32
N ALA A 47 3.49 -2.78 -4.83
CA ALA A 47 4.75 -2.29 -4.31
C ALA A 47 5.17 -0.99 -5.00
N PHE A 48 5.80 -0.13 -4.22
CA PHE A 48 6.46 1.11 -4.61
C PHE A 48 7.85 1.15 -3.98
N THR A 49 8.79 1.77 -4.66
CA THR A 49 10.14 2.03 -4.14
C THR A 49 10.45 3.52 -4.25
N ALA A 50 10.56 4.19 -3.11
CA ALA A 50 10.90 5.61 -3.01
C ALA A 50 12.27 5.74 -2.35
N ASP A 51 13.26 6.29 -3.05
CA ASP A 51 14.60 6.57 -2.50
C ASP A 51 15.27 5.36 -1.78
N GLY A 52 15.02 4.14 -2.29
CA GLY A 52 15.54 2.89 -1.70
C GLY A 52 14.67 2.27 -0.59
N HIS A 53 13.60 2.96 -0.18
CA HIS A 53 12.62 2.48 0.79
C HIS A 53 11.44 1.81 0.10
N SER A 54 10.96 0.69 0.65
CA SER A 54 9.79 -0.03 0.14
C SER A 54 8.50 0.48 0.79
N ILE A 55 7.48 0.68 -0.04
CA ILE A 55 6.11 0.94 0.38
C ILE A 55 5.23 -0.07 -0.33
N ARG A 56 4.37 -0.78 0.39
CA ARG A 56 3.51 -1.82 -0.16
C ARG A 56 2.08 -1.63 0.31
N VAL A 57 1.16 -1.62 -0.64
CA VAL A 57 -0.29 -1.57 -0.39
C VAL A 57 -0.84 -2.96 -0.63
N TYR A 58 -1.71 -3.41 0.27
CA TYR A 58 -2.35 -4.72 0.26
C TYR A 58 -3.87 -4.52 0.27
N ASP A 59 -4.57 -5.23 -0.60
CA ASP A 59 -6.02 -5.50 -0.56
C ASP A 59 -6.12 -7.02 -0.39
N ASP A 60 -6.16 -7.46 0.86
CA ASP A 60 -5.92 -8.85 1.24
C ASP A 60 -7.23 -9.51 1.68
N TYR A 61 -7.77 -10.41 0.86
CA TYR A 61 -9.06 -11.06 1.07
C TYR A 61 -9.05 -12.05 2.24
N GLU A 62 -7.89 -12.57 2.66
CA GLU A 62 -7.78 -13.46 3.83
C GLU A 62 -7.87 -12.68 5.14
N ILE A 63 -7.12 -11.57 5.25
CA ILE A 63 -7.19 -10.64 6.38
C ILE A 63 -8.52 -9.86 6.34
N GLY A 64 -9.07 -9.67 5.14
CA GLY A 64 -10.28 -8.90 4.93
C GLY A 64 -10.05 -7.41 5.07
N ALA A 65 -8.86 -6.87 4.82
CA ALA A 65 -8.57 -5.44 5.01
C ALA A 65 -7.67 -4.86 3.91
N VAL A 66 -7.76 -3.54 3.73
CA VAL A 66 -6.78 -2.76 2.97
C VAL A 66 -5.78 -2.16 3.95
N PHE A 67 -4.50 -2.51 3.80
CA PHE A 67 -3.44 -1.99 4.65
C PHE A 67 -2.19 -1.62 3.84
N VAL A 68 -1.35 -0.78 4.44
CA VAL A 68 -0.10 -0.31 3.86
C VAL A 68 1.02 -0.65 4.82
N THR A 69 2.09 -1.26 4.30
CA THR A 69 3.34 -1.43 5.02
C THR A 69 4.43 -0.60 4.38
N SER A 70 5.26 0.06 5.18
CA SER A 70 6.26 1.00 4.66
C SER A 70 7.52 1.03 5.52
N ASP A 71 8.67 1.19 4.88
CA ASP A 71 9.95 1.45 5.55
C ASP A 71 10.09 2.91 6.02
N VAL A 72 9.25 3.81 5.50
CA VAL A 72 9.21 5.23 5.88
C VAL A 72 7.90 5.54 6.62
N ASN A 73 7.93 6.54 7.48
CA ASN A 73 6.72 7.00 8.17
C ASN A 73 5.76 7.65 7.15
N LEU A 74 4.51 7.19 7.15
CA LEU A 74 3.43 7.68 6.28
C LEU A 74 2.27 8.31 7.09
N ASP A 75 2.48 8.68 8.35
CA ASP A 75 1.45 9.31 9.19
C ASP A 75 0.89 10.56 8.51
N SER A 76 1.73 11.39 7.88
CA SER A 76 1.27 12.57 7.14
C SER A 76 0.33 12.27 5.94
N ILE A 77 0.17 11.00 5.55
CA ILE A 77 -0.66 10.55 4.41
C ILE A 77 -1.90 9.78 4.89
N PHE A 78 -1.76 9.01 5.97
CA PHE A 78 -2.75 8.04 6.44
C PHE A 78 -3.22 8.24 7.89
N SER A 79 -2.69 9.24 8.61
CA SER A 79 -3.22 9.68 9.92
C SER A 79 -4.57 10.38 9.81
#